data_AF-A0A5J4X2E2-F1
#
_entry.id   AF-A0A5J4X2E2-F1
#
_cell.length_a   1.000
_cell.length_b   1.000
_cell.length_c   1.000
_cell.angle_alpha   90.00
_cell.angle_beta   90.00
_cell.angle_gamma   90.00
#
_symmetry.space_group_name_H-M   'P 1'
#
loop_
_entity.id
_entity.type
_entity.pdbx_description
1 polymer ?
#
loop_
_entity_poly.entity_id
_entity_poly.type
_entity_poly.pdbx_seq_one_letter_code
_entity_poly.pdbx_strand_id
1 'polypeptide(L)'
;MWFAPSELSQQGWHFIVVTNQKINDDIGAVIEPQILKARPQNIKRKLPGIRNITFYNAPDVIYATVPVEAHRMKYIDIGLAIENGALIAEELGLGAAIIGTIRELGPEIVYKTLNNDETKEEYIISLAIGYIAEGFQPQIRPRKPIEEIVTFIE
;
A
#
# COMPACT_ATOMS: atom_id res chain seq x y z
N MET A 1 -0.54 -17.29 -15.03
CA MET A 1 -0.72 -16.27 -13.97
C MET A 1 -2.12 -15.70 -14.15
N TRP A 2 -2.97 -15.82 -13.13
CA TRP A 2 -4.33 -15.26 -13.18
C TRP A 2 -4.30 -13.87 -12.54
N PHE A 3 -4.85 -12.87 -13.23
CA PHE A 3 -5.03 -11.53 -12.66
C PHE A 3 -6.10 -11.55 -11.56
N ALA A 4 -6.12 -10.51 -10.73
CA ALA A 4 -7.15 -10.38 -9.70
C ALA A 4 -8.56 -10.35 -10.32
N PRO A 5 -9.54 -11.05 -9.73
CA PRO A 5 -10.93 -10.92 -10.14
C PRO A 5 -11.48 -9.56 -9.68
N SER A 6 -12.52 -9.10 -10.37
CA SER A 6 -13.34 -7.95 -9.94
C SER A 6 -14.81 -8.29 -10.08
N GLU A 7 -15.64 -7.63 -9.28
CA GLU A 7 -17.08 -7.77 -9.39
C GLU A 7 -17.54 -7.37 -10.80
N LEU A 8 -18.33 -8.24 -11.44
CA LEU A 8 -18.80 -8.08 -12.82
C LEU A 8 -17.66 -7.83 -13.84
N SER A 9 -16.42 -8.20 -13.53
CA SER A 9 -15.24 -7.92 -14.35
C SER A 9 -15.05 -6.43 -14.66
N GLN A 10 -15.48 -5.53 -13.76
CA GLN A 10 -15.37 -4.09 -13.98
C GLN A 10 -13.91 -3.60 -14.10
N GLN A 11 -12.98 -4.25 -13.38
CA GLN A 11 -11.56 -3.89 -13.36
C GLN A 11 -11.36 -2.38 -13.12
N GLY A 12 -12.17 -1.81 -12.22
CA GLY A 12 -12.22 -0.38 -11.91
C GLY A 12 -11.05 0.08 -11.05
N TRP A 13 -9.83 -0.33 -11.39
CA TRP A 13 -8.59 0.04 -10.73
C TRP A 13 -7.64 0.68 -11.74
N HIS A 14 -6.82 1.59 -11.23
CA HIS A 14 -5.70 2.17 -11.95
C HIS A 14 -4.46 2.17 -11.04
N PHE A 15 -3.32 1.81 -11.61
CA PHE A 15 -2.07 1.65 -10.86
C PHE A 15 -1.04 2.64 -11.38
N ILE A 16 -0.70 3.62 -10.55
CA ILE A 16 0.34 4.61 -10.85
C ILE A 16 1.64 4.10 -10.25
N VAL A 17 2.54 3.61 -11.11
CA VAL A 17 3.86 3.10 -10.70
C VAL A 17 4.85 4.25 -10.66
N VAL A 18 5.34 4.58 -9.46
CA VAL A 18 6.32 5.65 -9.26
C VAL A 18 7.67 5.06 -8.92
N THR A 19 8.56 5.09 -9.91
CA THR A 19 9.98 4.70 -9.78
C THR A 19 10.90 5.91 -9.54
N ASN A 20 10.37 7.13 -9.68
CA ASN A 20 11.09 8.34 -9.33
C ASN A 20 11.13 8.52 -7.82
N GLN A 21 12.29 8.25 -7.27
CA GLN A 21 12.48 8.24 -5.84
C GLN A 21 12.23 9.58 -5.15
N LYS A 22 12.52 10.70 -5.83
CA LYS A 22 12.27 12.03 -5.27
C LYS A 22 10.78 12.23 -5.00
N ILE A 23 9.91 11.74 -5.89
CA ILE A 23 8.45 11.83 -5.72
C ILE A 23 8.02 11.05 -4.47
N ASN A 24 8.51 9.82 -4.30
CA ASN A 24 8.18 8.99 -3.13
C ASN A 24 8.73 9.60 -1.83
N ASP A 25 9.93 10.20 -1.86
CA ASP A 25 10.53 10.87 -0.70
C ASP A 25 9.77 12.15 -0.34
N ASP A 26 9.30 12.94 -1.32
CA ASP A 26 8.49 14.14 -1.10
C ASP A 26 7.14 13.78 -0.44
N ILE A 27 6.45 12.75 -0.93
CA ILE A 27 5.21 12.23 -0.31
C ILE A 27 5.50 11.73 1.11
N GLY A 28 6.57 10.95 1.29
CA GLY A 28 6.99 10.40 2.57
C GLY A 28 7.27 11.49 3.62
N ALA A 29 7.90 12.60 3.22
CA ALA A 29 8.24 13.72 4.10
C ALA A 29 7.01 14.47 4.63
N VAL A 30 5.90 14.49 3.88
CA VAL A 30 4.62 15.07 4.33
C VAL A 30 3.89 14.13 5.28
N ILE A 31 3.90 12.83 4.99
CA ILE A 31 3.11 11.82 5.72
C ILE A 31 3.79 11.36 7.00
N GLU A 32 5.12 11.22 7.03
CA GLU A 32 5.86 10.73 8.21
C GLU A 32 5.57 11.55 9.49
N PRO A 33 5.60 12.89 9.49
CA PRO A 33 5.22 13.70 10.65
C PRO A 33 3.79 13.41 11.13
N GLN A 34 2.85 13.18 10.20
CA GLN A 34 1.46 12.87 10.55
C GLN A 34 1.34 11.47 11.17
N ILE A 35 2.08 10.49 10.65
CA ILE A 35 2.18 9.15 11.26
C ILE A 35 2.70 9.25 12.68
N LEU A 36 3.78 10.01 12.90
CA LEU A 36 4.38 10.17 14.23
C LEU A 36 3.50 10.96 15.20
N LYS A 37 2.71 11.92 14.70
CA LYS A 37 1.71 12.62 15.51
C LYS A 37 0.57 11.69 15.94
N ALA A 38 0.03 10.91 15.01
CA ALA A 38 -1.08 10.00 15.29
C ALA A 38 -0.65 8.75 16.07
N ARG A 39 0.58 8.28 15.85
CA ARG A 39 1.13 7.02 16.38
C ARG A 39 2.61 7.20 16.77
N PRO A 40 2.92 7.93 17.86
CA PRO A 40 4.31 8.26 18.26
C PRO A 40 5.24 7.05 18.41
N GLN A 41 4.70 5.89 18.81
CA GLN A 41 5.43 4.63 18.94
C GLN A 41 6.09 4.16 17.62
N ASN A 42 5.59 4.63 16.48
CA ASN A 42 6.15 4.29 15.17
C ASN A 42 7.53 4.91 14.92
N ILE A 43 8.01 5.82 15.77
CA ILE A 43 9.40 6.32 15.69
C ILE A 43 10.43 5.18 15.73
N LYS A 44 10.10 4.07 16.41
CA LYS A 44 10.94 2.86 16.47
C LYS A 44 11.16 2.20 15.10
N ARG A 45 10.33 2.52 14.11
CA ARG A 45 10.47 2.03 12.73
C ARG A 45 11.49 2.82 11.92
N LYS A 46 11.93 3.99 12.41
CA LYS A 46 12.96 4.82 11.78
C LYS A 46 14.35 4.27 12.14
N LEU A 47 14.69 3.12 11.58
CA LEU A 47 16.01 2.50 11.75
C LEU A 47 17.09 3.33 11.04
N PRO A 48 18.37 3.23 11.45
CA PRO A 48 19.48 3.87 10.75
C PRO A 48 19.45 3.54 9.25
N GLY A 49 19.60 4.56 8.40
CA GLY A 49 19.57 4.43 6.94
C GLY A 49 18.17 4.45 6.31
N ILE A 50 17.08 4.42 7.08
CA ILE A 50 15.72 4.58 6.56
C ILE A 50 15.42 6.07 6.29
N ARG A 51 15.08 6.40 5.05
CA ARG A 51 14.74 7.75 4.58
C ARG A 51 13.43 8.24 5.15
N ASN A 52 12.40 7.40 5.18
CA ASN A 52 11.12 7.66 5.85
C ASN A 52 10.45 6.35 6.29
N ILE A 53 9.65 6.42 7.36
CA ILE A 53 8.87 5.26 7.86
C ILE A 53 7.61 4.98 7.03
N THR A 54 7.31 5.80 6.03
CA THR A 54 6.13 5.65 5.17
C THR A 54 6.34 4.51 4.17
N PHE A 55 7.48 4.51 3.47
CA PHE A 55 7.80 3.55 2.41
C PHE A 55 9.03 2.67 2.69
N TYR A 56 9.71 2.85 3.82
CA TYR A 56 10.84 2.01 4.25
C TYR A 56 11.94 1.83 3.20
N ASN A 57 12.30 2.91 2.50
CA ASN A 57 13.28 2.94 1.40
C ASN A 57 12.89 2.18 0.13
N ALA A 58 11.66 1.70 -0.04
CA ALA A 58 11.24 1.07 -1.28
C ALA A 58 11.61 1.96 -2.51
N PRO A 59 12.31 1.40 -3.52
CA PRO A 59 12.64 2.12 -4.75
C PRO A 59 11.37 2.46 -5.55
N ASP A 60 10.40 1.55 -5.54
CA ASP A 60 9.19 1.64 -6.33
C ASP A 60 7.96 1.62 -5.42
N VAL A 61 7.01 2.51 -5.70
CA VAL A 61 5.72 2.55 -5.01
C VAL A 61 4.61 2.59 -6.06
N ILE A 62 3.68 1.65 -5.93
CA ILE A 62 2.46 1.60 -6.74
C ILE A 62 1.37 2.31 -5.94
N TYR A 63 0.78 3.36 -6.50
CA TYR A 63 -0.39 4.03 -5.92
C TYR A 63 -1.63 3.56 -6.67
N ALA A 64 -2.54 2.94 -5.93
CA ALA A 64 -3.72 2.31 -6.50
C ALA A 64 -4.94 3.23 -6.31
N THR A 65 -5.55 3.60 -7.43
CA THR A 65 -6.74 4.45 -7.48
C THR A 65 -7.92 3.69 -8.08
N VAL A 66 -9.13 4.16 -7.81
CA VAL A 66 -10.37 3.66 -8.41
C VAL A 66 -11.16 4.85 -8.96
N PRO A 67 -11.95 4.67 -10.03
CA PRO A 67 -12.87 5.72 -10.46
C PRO A 67 -13.84 6.09 -9.33
N VAL A 68 -14.11 7.37 -9.16
CA VAL A 68 -15.06 7.88 -8.16
C VAL A 68 -16.45 7.26 -8.39
N GLU A 69 -16.86 7.19 -9.65
CA GLU A 69 -18.16 6.64 -10.10
C GLU A 69 -18.23 5.10 -10.15
N ALA A 70 -17.12 4.39 -9.85
CA ALA A 70 -17.13 2.94 -9.87
C ALA A 70 -18.05 2.37 -8.76
N HIS A 71 -18.54 1.14 -8.98
CA HIS A 71 -19.43 0.47 -8.05
C HIS A 71 -18.78 0.30 -6.65
N ARG A 72 -19.60 0.17 -5.61
CA ARG A 72 -19.15 0.07 -4.21
C ARG A 72 -18.11 -1.03 -3.94
N MET A 73 -18.10 -2.12 -4.72
CA MET A 73 -17.11 -3.19 -4.55
C MET A 73 -15.72 -2.82 -5.05
N LYS A 74 -15.53 -1.65 -5.66
CA LYS A 74 -14.22 -1.13 -6.08
C LYS A 74 -13.16 -1.22 -4.97
N TYR A 75 -13.54 -1.05 -3.71
CA TYR A 75 -12.63 -1.15 -2.57
C TYR A 75 -12.20 -2.60 -2.27
N ILE A 76 -13.09 -3.57 -2.46
CA ILE A 76 -12.76 -5.00 -2.32
C ILE A 76 -11.89 -5.41 -3.51
N ASP A 77 -12.32 -5.07 -4.71
CA ASP A 77 -11.66 -5.39 -5.98
C ASP A 77 -10.20 -4.90 -6.00
N ILE A 78 -9.95 -3.63 -5.64
CA ILE A 78 -8.58 -3.11 -5.59
C ILE A 78 -7.75 -3.74 -4.45
N GLY A 79 -8.39 -4.15 -3.35
CA GLY A 79 -7.75 -4.91 -2.29
C GLY A 79 -7.26 -6.28 -2.77
N LEU A 80 -8.08 -7.00 -3.55
CA LEU A 80 -7.70 -8.27 -4.18
C LEU A 80 -6.51 -8.08 -5.13
N ALA A 81 -6.52 -7.00 -5.92
CA ALA A 81 -5.43 -6.68 -6.83
C ALA A 81 -4.12 -6.36 -6.12
N ILE A 82 -4.19 -5.62 -5.01
CA ILE A 82 -3.01 -5.23 -4.21
C ILE A 82 -2.42 -6.43 -3.46
N GLU A 83 -3.27 -7.30 -2.90
CA GLU A 83 -2.81 -8.55 -2.27
C GLU A 83 -2.14 -9.46 -3.30
N ASN A 84 -2.73 -9.64 -4.49
CA ASN A 84 -2.10 -10.40 -5.57
C ASN A 84 -0.73 -9.82 -5.96
N GLY A 85 -0.61 -8.49 -6.02
CA GLY A 85 0.67 -7.82 -6.27
C GLY A 85 1.71 -8.11 -5.18
N ALA A 86 1.30 -8.13 -3.90
CA ALA A 86 2.19 -8.47 -2.79
C ALA A 86 2.65 -9.94 -2.84
N LEU A 87 1.75 -10.88 -3.14
CA LEU A 87 2.08 -12.31 -3.30
C LEU A 87 3.04 -12.56 -4.46
N ILE A 88 2.84 -11.87 -5.60
CA ILE A 88 3.76 -11.95 -6.75
C ILE A 88 5.12 -11.35 -6.40
N ALA A 89 5.16 -10.24 -5.66
CA ALA A 89 6.43 -9.67 -5.20
C ALA A 89 7.21 -10.68 -4.34
N GLU A 90 6.55 -11.39 -3.42
CA GLU A 90 7.16 -12.45 -2.62
C GLU A 90 7.68 -13.60 -3.50
N GLU A 91 6.90 -14.07 -4.47
CA GLU A 91 7.31 -15.12 -5.43
C GLU A 91 8.56 -14.73 -6.23
N LEU A 92 8.70 -13.43 -6.54
CA LEU A 92 9.86 -12.85 -7.21
C LEU A 92 11.05 -12.55 -6.28
N GLY A 93 10.95 -12.88 -4.99
CA GLY A 93 12.00 -12.63 -3.99
C GLY A 93 12.12 -11.16 -3.56
N LEU A 94 11.06 -10.37 -3.76
CA LEU A 94 10.97 -8.98 -3.33
C LEU A 94 10.22 -8.87 -1.99
N GLY A 95 10.53 -7.83 -1.23
CA GLY A 95 9.71 -7.37 -0.12
C GLY A 95 8.59 -6.47 -0.62
N ALA A 96 7.43 -6.58 0.01
CA ALA A 96 6.27 -5.74 -0.27
C ALA A 96 5.64 -5.22 1.03
N ALA A 97 5.22 -3.95 1.03
CA ALA A 97 4.50 -3.33 2.14
C ALA A 97 3.24 -2.64 1.62
N ILE A 98 2.08 -3.09 2.09
CA ILE A 98 0.78 -2.47 1.83
C ILE A 98 0.61 -1.26 2.76
N ILE A 99 0.45 -0.08 2.19
CA ILE A 99 0.43 1.22 2.89
C ILE A 99 -0.95 1.88 2.73
N GLY A 100 -1.78 1.75 3.76
CA GLY A 100 -3.08 2.45 3.85
C GLY A 100 -3.03 3.79 4.60
N THR A 101 -1.94 4.07 5.35
CA THR A 101 -1.86 5.24 6.24
C THR A 101 -1.90 6.57 5.51
N ILE A 102 -1.51 6.61 4.24
CA ILE A 102 -1.56 7.85 3.44
C ILE A 102 -3.01 8.27 3.22
N ARG A 103 -3.90 7.31 2.93
CA ARG A 103 -5.33 7.56 2.75
C ARG A 103 -5.98 8.10 4.03
N GLU A 104 -5.54 7.60 5.18
CA GLU A 104 -6.07 8.01 6.49
C GLU A 104 -5.61 9.41 6.91
N LEU A 105 -4.35 9.77 6.61
CA LEU A 105 -3.71 10.91 7.24
C LEU A 105 -3.60 12.14 6.32
N GLY A 106 -3.43 11.93 5.02
CA GLY A 106 -3.25 13.02 4.06
C GLY A 106 -3.26 12.55 2.61
N PRO A 107 -4.39 12.09 2.05
CA PRO A 107 -4.46 11.63 0.67
C PRO A 107 -4.19 12.75 -0.36
N GLU A 108 -4.41 14.02 0.02
CA GLU A 108 -4.22 15.19 -0.84
C GLU A 108 -2.80 15.30 -1.41
N ILE A 109 -1.79 14.81 -0.68
CA ILE A 109 -0.41 14.82 -1.18
C ILE A 109 -0.23 13.93 -2.40
N VAL A 110 -0.98 12.83 -2.49
CA VAL A 110 -0.93 11.91 -3.65
C VAL A 110 -1.52 12.60 -4.86
N TYR A 111 -2.72 13.19 -4.72
CA TYR A 111 -3.38 13.92 -5.82
C TYR A 111 -2.50 15.06 -6.35
N LYS A 112 -1.96 15.87 -5.43
CA LYS A 112 -1.09 16.99 -5.78
C LYS A 112 0.21 16.54 -6.46
N THR A 113 0.89 15.53 -5.91
CA THR A 113 2.24 15.16 -6.37
C THR A 113 2.20 14.34 -7.65
N LEU A 114 1.17 13.50 -7.82
CA LEU A 114 1.01 12.64 -9.00
C LEU A 114 0.14 13.28 -10.09
N ASN A 115 -0.30 14.53 -9.89
CA ASN A 115 -1.22 15.24 -10.77
C ASN A 115 -2.48 14.40 -11.10
N ASN A 116 -3.02 13.75 -10.07
CA ASN A 116 -4.20 12.91 -10.17
C ASN A 116 -5.46 13.72 -9.80
N ASP A 117 -6.50 13.63 -10.64
CA ASP A 117 -7.74 14.39 -10.48
C ASP A 117 -8.67 13.67 -9.48
N GLU A 118 -8.72 14.18 -8.24
CA GLU A 118 -9.50 13.60 -7.15
C GLU A 118 -11.02 13.59 -7.41
N THR A 119 -11.49 14.36 -8.39
CA THR A 119 -12.91 14.35 -8.79
C THR A 119 -13.26 13.15 -9.69
N LYS A 120 -12.25 12.50 -10.28
CA LYS A 120 -12.41 11.36 -11.18
C LYS A 120 -11.85 10.07 -10.60
N GLU A 121 -10.74 10.15 -9.87
CA GLU A 121 -10.01 9.01 -9.35
C GLU A 121 -9.77 9.17 -7.85
N GLU A 122 -10.26 8.21 -7.06
CA GLU A 122 -10.04 8.14 -5.62
C GLU A 122 -8.80 7.29 -5.33
N TYR A 123 -7.82 7.85 -4.61
CA TYR A 123 -6.69 7.10 -4.09
C TYR A 123 -7.11 6.19 -2.93
N ILE A 124 -6.80 4.90 -3.05
CA ILE A 124 -7.23 3.88 -2.07
C ILE A 124 -6.08 3.40 -1.20
N ILE A 125 -4.99 2.94 -1.81
CA ILE A 125 -3.92 2.26 -1.09
C ILE A 125 -2.64 2.26 -1.92
N SER A 126 -1.49 2.16 -1.27
CA SER A 126 -0.21 2.01 -1.96
C SER A 126 0.43 0.65 -1.66
N LEU A 127 1.23 0.16 -2.61
CA LEU A 127 2.10 -1.00 -2.45
C LEU A 127 3.54 -0.56 -2.69
N ALA A 128 4.34 -0.53 -1.63
CA ALA A 128 5.76 -0.25 -1.70
C ALA A 128 6.52 -1.57 -1.94
N ILE A 129 7.42 -1.60 -2.92
CA ILE A 129 8.11 -2.83 -3.35
C ILE A 129 9.61 -2.57 -3.46
N GLY A 130 10.42 -3.55 -3.05
CA GLY A 130 11.87 -3.50 -3.21
C GLY A 130 12.56 -4.73 -2.64
N TYR A 131 13.90 -4.78 -2.76
CA TYR A 131 14.67 -5.82 -2.09
C TYR A 131 14.68 -5.62 -0.57
N ILE A 132 14.53 -6.72 0.16
CA ILE A 132 14.66 -6.74 1.61
C ILE A 132 16.12 -6.45 1.97
N ALA A 133 16.36 -5.52 2.89
CA ALA A 133 17.71 -5.19 3.33
C ALA A 133 18.41 -6.42 3.92
N GLU A 134 19.70 -6.57 3.62
CA GLU A 134 20.50 -7.68 4.13
C GLU A 134 20.47 -7.71 5.67
N GLY A 135 20.24 -8.90 6.23
CA GLY A 135 20.14 -9.10 7.68
C GLY A 135 18.85 -8.57 8.32
N PHE A 136 17.93 -7.96 7.56
CA PHE A 136 16.62 -7.57 8.09
C PHE A 136 15.81 -8.81 8.45
N GLN A 137 15.36 -8.86 9.70
CA GLN A 137 14.45 -9.89 10.19
C GLN A 137 13.08 -9.23 10.42
N PRO A 138 12.05 -9.59 9.63
CA PRO A 138 10.73 -9.01 9.83
C PRO A 138 10.20 -9.40 11.20
N GLN A 139 9.58 -8.45 11.90
CA GLN A 139 8.84 -8.75 13.12
C GLN A 139 7.54 -9.45 12.75
N ILE A 140 7.56 -10.78 12.73
CA ILE A 140 6.37 -11.59 12.47
C ILE A 140 5.42 -11.44 13.66
N ARG A 141 4.28 -10.80 13.44
CA ARG A 141 3.17 -10.84 14.39
C ARG A 141 2.39 -12.14 14.15
N PRO A 142 2.08 -12.92 15.21
CA PRO A 142 1.32 -14.15 15.04
C PRO A 142 -0.04 -13.84 14.40
N ARG A 143 -0.43 -14.65 13.40
CA ARG A 143 -1.81 -14.64 12.87
C ARG A 143 -2.72 -15.36 13.86
N LYS A 144 -4.01 -15.01 13.84
CA LYS A 144 -5.01 -15.72 14.65
C LYS A 144 -5.05 -17.21 14.25
N PRO A 145 -5.29 -18.14 15.20
CA PRO A 145 -5.61 -19.53 14.89
C PRO A 145 -6.79 -19.65 13.93
N ILE A 146 -6.84 -20.71 13.12
CA ILE A 146 -7.88 -20.90 12.10
C ILE A 146 -9.28 -21.01 12.73
N GLU A 147 -9.35 -21.58 13.94
CA GLU A 147 -10.57 -21.78 14.71
C GLU A 147 -11.21 -20.46 15.16
N GLU A 148 -10.44 -19.36 15.22
CA GLU A 148 -10.97 -18.02 15.53
C GLU A 148 -11.54 -17.29 14.31
N ILE A 149 -11.21 -17.74 13.09
CA ILE A 149 -11.55 -17.02 11.84
C ILE A 149 -12.37 -17.86 10.88
N VAL A 150 -12.63 -19.14 11.18
CA VAL A 150 -13.46 -20.04 10.38
C VAL A 150 -14.53 -20.67 11.25
N THR A 151 -15.77 -20.66 10.75
CA THR A 151 -16.90 -21.41 11.31
C THR A 151 -17.49 -22.28 10.22
N PHE A 152 -17.59 -23.58 10.47
CA PHE A 152 -18.24 -24.53 9.59
C PHE A 152 -19.72 -24.65 10.01
N ILE A 153 -20.63 -24.61 9.03
CA ILE A 153 -22.06 -24.80 9.21
C ILE A 153 -22.45 -25.98 8.31
N GLU A 154 -22.99 -27.04 8.90
CA GLU A 154 -23.51 -28.23 8.21
C GLU A 154 -25.03 -28.12 7.97
#